data_AF-A0A838R4A2-F1
#
_entry.id   AF-A0A838R4A2-F1
#
_cell.length_a   1.000
_cell.length_b   1.000
_cell.length_c   1.000
_cell.angle_alpha   90.00
_cell.angle_beta   90.00
_cell.angle_gamma   90.00
#
_symmetry.space_group_name_H-M   'P 1'
#
loop_
_entity.id
_entity.type
_entity.pdbx_description
1 polymer ?
#
loop_
_entity_poly.entity_id
_entity_poly.type
_entity_poly.pdbx_seq_one_letter_code
_entity_poly.pdbx_strand_id
1 'polypeptide(L)' 'MASDISPANEQFIQQAIVAGQFTSRTEVLDAALSLLRDEAETLNALREGLASIERNEGIPLEEADQRLRAKHGMSRQG' A
#
# COMPACT_ATOMS: atom_id res chain seq x y z
N MET A 1 -14.31 3.39 23.64
CA MET A 1 -14.12 4.72 23.01
C MET A 1 -15.14 4.85 21.91
N ALA A 2 -16.00 5.85 21.95
CA ALA A 2 -16.95 6.11 20.87
C ALA A 2 -16.25 7.00 19.85
N SER A 3 -16.00 6.47 18.66
CA SER A 3 -15.61 7.27 17.51
C SER A 3 -16.87 7.95 16.95
N ASP A 4 -16.82 9.25 16.68
CA ASP A 4 -17.90 9.98 15.99
C ASP A 4 -17.96 9.54 14.51
N ILE A 5 -18.51 8.35 14.27
CA ILE A 5 -18.70 7.78 12.94
C ILE A 5 -20.12 8.11 12.48
N SER A 6 -20.25 8.49 11.21
CA SER A 6 -21.56 8.81 10.63
C SER A 6 -22.51 7.60 10.67
N PRO A 7 -23.83 7.80 10.76
CA PRO A 7 -24.79 6.70 10.75
C PRO A 7 -24.65 5.77 9.54
N ALA A 8 -24.29 6.31 8.37
CA ALA A 8 -24.06 5.54 7.15
C ALA A 8 -22.85 4.59 7.29
N ASN A 9 -21.76 5.07 7.89
CA ASN A 9 -20.57 4.25 8.11
C ASN A 9 -20.79 3.18 9.18
N GLU A 10 -21.57 3.47 10.24
CA GLU A 10 -21.98 2.44 11.21
C GLU A 10 -22.82 1.34 10.56
N GLN A 11 -23.76 1.71 9.68
CA GLN A 11 -24.55 0.74 8.92
C GLN A 11 -23.68 -0.14 8.04
N PHE A 12 -22.70 0.45 7.35
CA PHE A 12 -21.75 -0.28 6.52
C PHE A 12 -20.91 -1.27 7.36
N ILE A 13 -20.37 -0.83 8.49
CA ILE A 13 -19.59 -1.69 9.39
C ILE A 13 -20.46 -2.86 9.89
N GLN A 14 -21.70 -2.59 10.29
CA GLN A 14 -22.61 -3.62 10.75
C GLN A 14 -22.94 -4.64 9.65
N GLN A 15 -23.14 -4.19 8.42
CA GLN A 15 -23.38 -5.07 7.27
C GLN A 15 -22.19 -5.99 7.00
N ALA A 16 -20.97 -5.46 7.07
CA ALA A 16 -19.75 -6.24 6.85
C ALA A 16 -19.57 -7.34 7.92
N ILE A 17 -19.94 -7.06 9.17
CA ILE A 17 -19.93 -8.04 10.26
C ILE A 17 -21.02 -9.10 10.05
N VAL A 18 -22.25 -8.68 9.72
CA VAL A 18 -23.38 -9.60 9.48
C VAL A 18 -23.13 -10.51 8.28
N ALA A 19 -22.44 -9.99 7.26
CA ALA A 19 -22.01 -10.76 6.10
C ALA A 19 -20.87 -11.76 6.42
N GLY A 20 -20.32 -11.73 7.63
CA GLY A 20 -19.21 -12.58 8.05
C GLY A 20 -17.87 -12.20 7.43
N GLN A 21 -17.75 -11.01 6.83
CA GLN A 21 -16.49 -10.52 6.25
C GLN A 21 -15.49 -10.11 7.34
N PHE A 22 -16.00 -9.69 8.49
CA PHE A 22 -15.22 -9.31 9.66
C PHE A 22 -15.88 -9.82 10.93
N THR A 23 -15.07 -10.14 11.94
CA THR A 23 -15.51 -10.70 13.22
C THR A 23 -16.01 -9.61 14.17
N SER A 24 -15.51 -8.37 14.00
CA SER A 24 -15.84 -7.28 14.92
C SER A 24 -15.73 -5.90 14.27
N ARG A 25 -16.36 -4.91 14.91
CA ARG A 25 -16.24 -3.49 14.54
C ARG A 25 -14.80 -3.00 14.57
N THR A 26 -14.02 -3.43 15.56
CA THR A 26 -12.60 -3.06 15.68
C THR A 26 -11.80 -3.57 14.49
N GLU A 27 -12.03 -4.82 14.07
CA GLU A 27 -11.35 -5.41 12.93
C GLU A 27 -11.64 -4.66 11.61
N VAL A 28 -12.89 -4.23 11.41
CA VAL A 28 -13.27 -3.40 10.24
C VAL A 28 -12.52 -2.06 10.26
N LEU A 29 -12.45 -1.42 11.42
CA LEU A 29 -11.77 -0.12 11.56
C LEU A 29 -10.26 -0.25 11.38
N ASP A 30 -9.65 -1.28 11.93
CA ASP A 30 -8.21 -1.54 11.78
C ASP A 30 -7.86 -1.83 10.31
N ALA A 31 -8.69 -2.62 9.61
CA ALA A 31 -8.53 -2.87 8.19
C ALA A 31 -8.66 -1.57 7.36
N ALA A 32 -9.66 -0.74 7.66
CA ALA A 32 -9.85 0.55 6.99
C ALA A 32 -8.67 1.50 7.22
N LEU A 33 -8.15 1.57 8.45
CA LEU A 33 -6.98 2.38 8.78
C LEU A 33 -5.71 1.85 8.11
N SER A 34 -5.55 0.53 7.99
CA SER A 34 -4.42 -0.05 7.25
C SER A 34 -4.49 0.36 5.78
N LEU A 35 -5.66 0.25 5.14
CA LEU A 35 -5.82 0.64 3.74
C LEU A 35 -5.49 2.13 3.51
N LEU A 36 -5.96 3.01 4.40
CA LEU A 36 -5.67 4.45 4.32
C LEU A 36 -4.17 4.75 4.48
N ARG A 37 -3.49 4.03 5.38
CA ARG A 37 -2.04 4.16 5.54
C ARG A 37 -1.31 3.69 4.29
N ASP A 38 -1.67 2.52 3.76
CA ASP A 38 -1.03 1.94 2.59
C ASP A 38 -1.24 2.82 1.33
N GLU A 39 -2.42 3.42 1.19
CA GLU A 39 -2.70 4.41 0.13
C GLU A 39 -1.82 5.65 0.27
N ALA A 40 -1.72 6.21 1.49
CA ALA A 40 -0.89 7.38 1.74
C ALA A 40 0.60 7.10 1.47
N GLU A 41 1.10 5.95 1.90
CA GLU A 41 2.48 5.50 1.64
C GLU A 41 2.73 5.32 0.14
N THR A 42 1.80 4.68 -0.58
CA THR A 42 1.89 4.47 -2.03
C THR A 42 1.94 5.81 -2.79
N LEU A 43 1.05 6.75 -2.44
CA LEU A 43 1.03 8.07 -3.07
C LEU A 43 2.29 8.87 -2.79
N ASN A 44 2.84 8.77 -1.58
CA ASN A 44 4.10 9.41 -1.24
C ASN A 44 5.27 8.81 -2.04
N ALA A 45 5.37 7.48 -2.11
CA ALA A 45 6.40 6.81 -2.91
C ALA A 45 6.32 7.19 -4.41
N LEU A 46 5.12 7.30 -4.96
CA LEU A 46 4.93 7.77 -6.33
C LEU A 46 5.40 9.22 -6.52
N ARG A 47 5.05 10.12 -5.60
CA ARG A 47 5.49 11.52 -5.64
C ARG A 47 7.02 11.63 -5.55
N GLU A 48 7.64 10.86 -4.67
CA GLU A 48 9.10 10.80 -4.53
C GLU A 48 9.76 10.28 -5.81
N GLY A 49 9.19 9.23 -6.42
CA GLY A 49 9.66 8.70 -7.70
C GLY A 49 9.58 9.72 -8.83
N LEU A 50 8.43 10.40 -8.97
CA LEU A 50 8.25 11.46 -9.97
C LEU A 50 9.23 12.62 -9.77
N ALA A 51 9.40 13.07 -8.53
CA ALA A 51 10.34 14.14 -8.22
C ALA A 51 11.80 13.73 -8.50
N SER A 52 12.15 12.44 -8.32
CA SER A 52 13.48 11.92 -8.65
C SER A 52 13.72 11.93 -10.17
N ILE A 53 12.71 11.60 -10.97
CA ILE A 53 12.77 11.71 -12.44
C ILE A 53 13.01 13.15 -12.88
N GLU A 54 12.30 14.12 -12.30
CA GLU A 54 12.49 15.55 -12.60
C GLU A 54 13.91 16.04 -12.28
N ARG A 55 14.55 15.45 -11.27
CA ARG A 55 15.95 15.73 -10.89
C ARG A 55 16.99 14.90 -11.67
N ASN A 56 16.57 14.05 -12.61
CA ASN A 56 17.42 13.05 -13.28
C ASN A 56 18.14 12.09 -12.30
N GLU A 57 17.53 11.85 -11.13
CA GLU A 57 18.02 10.92 -10.12
C GLU A 57 17.52 9.49 -10.42
N GLY A 58 18.17 8.86 -11.39
CA GLY A 58 17.96 7.46 -11.77
C GLY A 58 19.27 6.74 -12.04
N ILE A 59 19.21 5.44 -12.27
CA ILE A 59 20.34 4.65 -12.77
C ILE A 59 20.03 4.12 -14.18
N PRO A 60 21.06 3.89 -15.01
CA PRO A 60 20.88 3.21 -16.30
C PRO A 60 20.20 1.84 -16.13
N LEU A 61 19.42 1.45 -17.13
CA LEU A 61 18.68 0.19 -17.12
C LEU A 61 19.62 -1.02 -16.98
N GLU A 62 20.75 -1.00 -17.67
CA GLU A 62 21.76 -2.05 -17.61
C GLU A 62 22.32 -2.22 -16.19
N GLU A 63 22.48 -1.12 -15.46
CA GLU A 63 22.95 -1.15 -14.07
C GLU A 63 21.87 -1.71 -13.14
N ALA A 64 20.61 -1.30 -13.33
CA ALA A 64 19.47 -1.84 -12.58
C ALA A 64 19.32 -3.36 -12.78
N ASP A 65 19.43 -3.85 -14.03
CA ASP A 65 19.35 -5.27 -14.37
C ASP A 65 20.48 -6.07 -13.71
N GLN A 66 21.72 -5.55 -13.75
CA GLN A 66 22.86 -6.19 -13.07
C GLN A 66 22.65 -6.29 -11.55
N ARG A 67 22.18 -5.21 -10.91
CA ARG A 67 21.91 -5.18 -9.46
C ARG A 67 20.81 -6.17 -9.06
N LEU A 68 19.72 -6.25 -9.84
CA LEU A 68 18.63 -7.20 -9.60
C LEU A 68 19.10 -8.65 -9.72
N ARG A 69 19.86 -8.96 -10.77
CA ARG A 69 20.43 -10.30 -10.98
C ARG A 69 21.37 -10.72 -9.86
N ALA A 70 22.26 -9.83 -9.43
CA ALA A 70 23.17 -10.08 -8.31
C ALA A 70 22.41 -10.36 -7.01
N LYS A 71 21.35 -9.58 -6.72
CA LYS A 71 20.50 -9.77 -5.54
C LYS A 71 19.78 -11.12 -5.53
N HIS A 72 19.37 -11.61 -6.71
CA HIS A 72 18.56 -12.83 -6.85
C HIS A 72 19.34 -14.05 -7.37
N GLY A 73 20.67 -13.97 -7.49
CA GLY A 73 21.51 -15.08 -7.94
C GLY A 73 21.26 -15.52 -9.39
N MET A 74 20.72 -14.66 -10.24
CA MET A 74 20.36 -14.99 -11.62
C MET A 74 21.54 -14.72 -12.58
N SER A 75 22.28 -15.75 -12.97
CA SER A 75 23.31 -15.63 -14.01
C SER A 75 22.69 -15.62 -15.41
N ARG A 76 23.21 -14.79 -16.34
CA ARG A 76 22.87 -14.86 -17.76
C ARG A 76 23.31 -16.23 -18.28
N GLN A 77 22.36 -17.09 -18.65
CA GLN A 77 22.68 -18.18 -19.58
C GLN A 77 23.03 -17.48 -20.91
N GLY A 78 24.27 -17.69 -21.35
CA GLY A 78 24.87 -17.03 -22.51
C GLY A 78 24.18 -17.33 -23.82
#